data_AF-A0A3D2RYJ8-F1
#
_entry.id   AF-A0A3D2RYJ8-F1
#
_cell.length_a   1.000
_cell.length_b   1.000
_cell.length_c   1.000
_cell.angle_alpha   90.00
_cell.angle_beta   90.00
_cell.angle_gamma   90.00
#
_symmetry.space_group_name_H-M   'P 1'
#
loop_
_entity.id
_entity.type
_entity.pdbx_description
1 polymer ?
#
loop_
_entity_poly.entity_id
_entity_poly.type
_entity_poly.pdbx_seq_one_letter_code
_entity_poly.pdbx_strand_id
1 'polypeptide(L)' 'MTSVGNLGRYQGKAVFVYRVSEYWNEALVRYIYPEAEEVGVTKWRSERWFRIGLPQLKEF' A
#
# COMPACT_ATOMS: atom_id res chain seq x y z
N MET A 1 -7.71 -6.62 -15.54
CA MET A 1 -8.25 -5.57 -14.65
C MET A 1 -8.96 -6.25 -13.47
N THR A 2 -8.23 -6.85 -12.53
CA THR A 2 -8.85 -7.54 -11.39
C THR A 2 -7.87 -7.66 -10.22
N SER A 3 -8.20 -6.99 -9.13
CA SER A 3 -8.13 -7.49 -7.74
C SER A 3 -8.19 -6.30 -6.80
N VAL A 4 -9.40 -6.02 -6.33
CA VAL A 4 -9.66 -5.15 -5.17
C VAL A 4 -9.57 -6.08 -3.96
N GLY A 5 -8.48 -6.00 -3.17
CA GLY A 5 -8.39 -6.74 -1.90
C GLY A 5 -7.23 -7.71 -1.72
N ASN A 6 -6.08 -7.52 -2.37
CA ASN A 6 -4.90 -8.37 -2.11
C ASN A 6 -3.98 -7.76 -1.04
N LEU A 7 -3.43 -8.60 -0.17
CA LEU A 7 -2.35 -8.23 0.74
C LEU A 7 -1.02 -8.54 0.03
N GLY A 8 -0.04 -7.67 0.22
CA GLY A 8 1.31 -7.89 -0.25
C GLY A 8 2.33 -7.33 0.73
N ARG A 9 3.59 -7.37 0.34
CA ARG A 9 4.71 -6.91 1.14
C ARG A 9 5.57 -5.95 0.33
N TYR A 10 5.82 -4.77 0.90
CA TYR A 10 6.69 -3.76 0.31
C TYR A 10 7.70 -3.32 1.37
N GLN A 11 8.99 -3.35 1.03
CA GLN A 11 10.10 -3.03 1.95
C GLN A 11 10.00 -3.77 3.30
N GLY A 12 9.58 -5.04 3.29
CA GLY A 12 9.45 -5.84 4.50
C GLY A 12 8.19 -5.58 5.34
N LYS A 13 7.38 -4.57 5.00
CA LYS A 13 6.12 -4.22 5.68
C LYS A 13 4.89 -4.69 4.89
N ALA A 14 3.81 -5.03 5.59
CA ALA A 14 2.57 -5.47 4.98
C ALA A 14 1.81 -4.29 4.35
N VAL A 15 1.42 -4.43 3.08
CA VAL A 15 0.65 -3.45 2.32
C VAL A 15 -0.64 -4.04 1.73
N PHE A 16 -1.70 -3.24 1.71
CA PHE A 16 -2.95 -3.53 1.03
C PHE A 16 -2.86 -3.00 -0.40
N VAL A 17 -3.12 -3.86 -1.37
CA VAL A 17 -3.08 -3.58 -2.80
C VAL A 17 -4.49 -3.26 -3.28
N TYR A 18 -4.70 -2.01 -3.70
CA TYR A 18 -6.01 -1.55 -4.17
C TYR A 18 -6.18 -1.72 -5.68
N ARG A 19 -5.13 -1.42 -6.44
CA ARG A 19 -5.15 -1.54 -7.90
C ARG A 19 -3.77 -1.89 -8.42
N VAL A 20 -3.72 -2.81 -9.37
CA VAL A 20 -2.54 -3.10 -10.18
C VAL A 20 -2.77 -2.57 -11.58
N SER A 21 -1.76 -1.89 -12.13
CA SER A 21 -1.70 -1.47 -13.53
C SER A 21 -0.53 -2.19 -14.20
N GLU A 22 -0.85 -3.21 -14.99
CA GLU A 22 0.15 -3.94 -15.79
C GLU A 22 0.76 -3.05 -16.88
N TYR A 23 -0.03 -2.14 -17.45
CA TYR A 23 0.44 -1.19 -18.46
C TYR A 23 1.58 -0.29 -17.94
N TRP A 24 1.44 0.21 -16.71
CA TRP A 24 2.48 1.04 -16.06
C TRP A 24 3.45 0.22 -15.21
N ASN A 25 3.27 -1.09 -15.10
CA ASN A 25 4.03 -1.97 -14.19
C ASN A 25 4.04 -1.46 -12.73
N GLU A 26 2.91 -0.93 -12.26
CA GLU A 26 2.75 -0.30 -10.96
C GLU A 26 1.55 -0.85 -10.17
N ALA A 27 1.61 -0.75 -8.84
CA ALA A 27 0.51 -1.01 -7.93
C ALA A 27 0.25 0.19 -7.02
N LEU A 28 -1.03 0.54 -6.82
CA LEU A 28 -1.48 1.47 -5.80
C LEU A 28 -1.71 0.71 -4.49
N VAL A 29 -0.93 1.05 -3.47
CA VAL A 29 -0.90 0.33 -2.20
C VAL A 29 -0.98 1.28 -1.00
N ARG A 30 -1.29 0.74 0.17
CA ARG A 30 -1.18 1.40 1.49
C ARG A 30 -0.65 0.42 2.53
N TYR A 31 0.02 0.87 3.59
CA TYR A 31 0.41 -0.04 4.68
C TYR A 31 -0.81 -0.54 5.48
N ILE A 32 -0.76 -1.79 6.00
CA ILE A 32 -1.90 -2.45 6.69
C ILE A 32 -1.95 -2.16 8.20
N TYR A 33 -0.86 -1.72 8.84
CA TYR A 33 -0.77 -1.53 10.30
C TYR A 33 -0.33 -0.11 10.71
N PRO A 34 -0.58 0.31 11.98
CA PRO A 34 -0.52 1.69 12.43
C PRO A 34 0.88 2.02 12.98
N GLU A 35 1.64 2.82 12.25
CA GLU A 35 2.75 3.60 12.82
C GLU A 35 2.49 5.05 12.34
N ALA A 36 2.15 6.05 13.15
CA ALA A 36 2.20 6.21 14.59
C ALA A 36 1.12 7.25 15.03
N GLU A 37 0.59 7.08 16.25
CA GLU A 37 0.28 8.24 17.09
C GLU A 37 1.57 9.07 17.24
N GLU A 38 1.80 10.03 16.36
CA GLU A 38 2.59 11.19 16.77
C GLU A 38 1.67 12.04 17.64
N VAL A 39 1.86 11.86 18.94
CA VAL A 39 1.42 12.72 20.04
C VAL A 39 1.34 14.18 19.57
N GLY A 40 0.12 14.66 19.32
CA GLY A 40 -0.16 16.09 19.08
C GLY A 40 -0.60 16.52 17.69
N VAL A 41 -0.73 15.63 16.70
CA VAL A 41 -1.30 16.02 15.39
C VAL A 41 -2.68 15.42 15.21
N THR A 42 -3.69 16.15 15.66
CA THR A 42 -5.12 15.95 15.37
C THR A 42 -5.34 15.98 13.85
N LYS A 43 -5.15 14.84 13.18
CA LYS A 43 -5.70 14.54 11.87
C LYS A 43 -5.52 13.04 11.64
N TRP A 44 -6.63 12.32 11.71
CA TRP A 44 -6.82 11.04 11.04
C TRP A 44 -6.35 11.19 9.59
N ARG A 45 -5.05 10.93 9.34
CA ARG A 45 -4.45 10.93 8.02
C ARG A 45 -4.80 9.60 7.38
N SER A 46 -6.09 9.47 7.13
CA SER A 46 -6.66 8.69 6.05
C SER A 46 -5.66 8.61 4.88
N GLU A 47 -5.42 7.40 4.39
CA GLU A 47 -5.30 7.23 2.94
C GLU A 47 -4.04 7.80 2.25
N ARG A 48 -2.83 7.69 2.84
CA ARG A 48 -1.61 7.79 2.02
C ARG A 48 -1.46 6.53 1.16
N TRP A 49 -2.27 6.47 0.11
CA TRP A 49 -2.03 5.59 -1.02
C TRP A 49 -0.78 6.05 -1.74
N PHE A 50 0.08 5.12 -2.11
CA PHE A 50 1.27 5.40 -2.89
C PHE A 50 1.44 4.33 -3.98
N ARG A 51 2.14 4.72 -5.05
CA ARG A 51 2.44 3.81 -6.15
C ARG A 51 3.78 3.15 -5.89
N ILE A 52 3.86 1.86 -6.16
CA ILE A 52 5.09 1.09 -6.17
C ILE A 52 5.20 0.34 -7.48
N GLY A 53 6.42 0.07 -7.93
CA GLY A 53 6.62 -0.83 -9.07
C GLY A 53 6.27 -2.26 -8.69
N LEU A 54 5.65 -3.02 -9.60
CA LEU A 54 5.30 -4.43 -9.34
C LEU A 54 6.49 -5.30 -8.91
N PRO A 55 7.73 -5.13 -9.43
CA PRO A 55 8.88 -5.90 -8.95
C PRO A 55 9.21 -5.69 -7.46
N GLN A 56 8.74 -4.59 -6.87
CA GLN A 56 8.95 -4.27 -5.46
C GLN A 56 7.83 -4.81 -4.56
N LEU A 57 6.68 -5.13 -5.15
CA LEU A 57 5.56 -5.75 -4.47
C LEU A 57 5.79 -7.26 -4.42
N LYS A 58 6.03 -7.78 -3.22
CA LYS A 58 6.10 -9.23 -3.00
C LYS A 58 4.73 -9.74 -2.57
N GLU A 59 4.33 -10.88 -3.11
CA GLU A 59 3.21 -11.63 -2.55
C GLU A 59 3.61 -12.16 -1.16
N PHE A 60 2.59 -12.48 -0.36
CA PHE A 60 2.82 -13.16 0.92
C PHE A 60 3.25 -14.61 0.71
#